data_AF-A0A381VRD4-F1
#
_entry.id   AF-A0A381VRD4-F1
#
_cell.length_a   1.000
_cell.length_b   1.000
_cell.length_c   1.000
_cell.angle_alpha   90.00
_cell.angle_beta   90.00
_cell.angle_gamma   90.00
#
_symmetry.space_group_name_H-M   'P 1'
#
loop_
_entity.id
_entity.type
_entity.pdbx_description
1 polymer ?
#
loop_
_entity_poly.entity_id
_entity_poly.type
_entity_poly.pdbx_seq_one_letter_code
_entity_poly.pdbx_strand_id
1 'polypeptide(L)'
;MIASTLAGCLGGDDDDGPDAVLGCTYMDATNYNADADEDDGSCEYAPGEEPVLGCTNAAATNYDSAATRDDGSCSYAETVMGCMDPAANNHNAAAEDDDGSCDYGMAQADIMAAYSAGEMSFEGALYELEKSRKCREQGSNN
;
A
#
# COMPACT_ATOMS: atom_id res chain seq x y z
N MET A 1 50.75 -5.78 -37.20
CA MET A 1 49.29 -5.66 -37.22
C MET A 1 48.73 -6.98 -36.73
N ILE A 2 48.51 -7.10 -35.43
CA ILE A 2 47.89 -8.27 -34.81
C ILE A 2 46.42 -7.90 -34.58
N ALA A 3 45.55 -8.53 -35.36
CA ALA A 3 44.11 -8.47 -35.14
C ALA A 3 43.78 -9.48 -34.05
N SER A 4 43.58 -9.00 -32.82
CA SER A 4 42.93 -9.77 -31.76
C SER A 4 41.64 -9.06 -31.42
N THR A 5 40.55 -9.57 -31.98
CA THR A 5 39.18 -9.28 -31.56
C THR A 5 39.00 -9.84 -30.15
N LEU A 6 39.10 -8.98 -29.13
CA LEU A 6 38.48 -9.26 -27.83
C LEU A 6 36.96 -9.14 -28.01
N ALA A 7 36.33 -10.29 -28.25
CA ALA A 7 34.90 -10.45 -28.10
C ALA A 7 34.60 -10.85 -26.65
N GLY A 8 33.58 -10.21 -26.07
CA GLY A 8 32.79 -10.78 -24.99
C GLY A 8 33.28 -10.51 -23.57
N CYS A 9 33.02 -9.30 -23.06
CA CYS A 9 32.55 -9.20 -21.68
C CYS A 9 31.06 -9.58 -21.70
N LEU A 10 30.74 -10.85 -21.42
CA LEU A 10 29.45 -11.21 -20.85
C LEU A 10 29.80 -11.80 -19.49
N GLY A 11 29.71 -10.96 -18.46
CA GLY A 11 29.75 -11.42 -17.09
C GLY A 11 28.56 -12.35 -16.90
N GLY A 12 28.86 -13.59 -16.51
CA GLY A 12 27.88 -14.48 -15.93
C GLY A 12 27.54 -13.93 -14.56
N ASP A 13 26.36 -13.35 -14.45
CA ASP A 13 25.64 -13.28 -13.19
C ASP A 13 24.99 -14.66 -13.00
N ASP A 14 25.84 -15.67 -12.76
CA ASP A 14 25.45 -17.04 -12.39
C ASP A 14 24.93 -16.98 -10.95
N ASP A 15 23.70 -16.52 -10.81
CA ASP A 15 22.89 -16.70 -9.60
C ASP A 15 22.43 -18.16 -9.57
N ASP A 16 23.37 -19.08 -9.30
CA ASP A 16 23.16 -20.53 -9.13
C ASP A 16 22.39 -20.79 -7.81
N GLY A 17 21.14 -20.34 -7.76
CA GLY A 17 20.13 -20.91 -6.89
C GLY A 17 19.78 -22.34 -7.34
N PRO A 18 19.18 -23.18 -6.48
CA PRO A 18 18.66 -24.47 -6.94
C PRO A 18 17.67 -24.23 -8.10
N ASP A 19 17.86 -24.90 -9.23
CA ASP A 19 16.96 -24.82 -10.38
C ASP A 19 15.53 -25.17 -9.92
N ALA A 20 14.58 -24.24 -10.12
CA ALA A 20 13.16 -24.49 -9.89
C ALA A 20 12.67 -25.64 -10.80
N VAL A 21 11.95 -26.59 -10.22
CA VAL A 21 11.27 -27.66 -10.93
C VAL A 21 9.91 -27.14 -11.38
N LEU A 22 9.82 -26.80 -12.68
CA LEU A 22 8.59 -26.32 -13.30
C LEU A 22 7.58 -27.47 -13.53
N GLY A 23 6.31 -27.20 -13.26
CA GLY A 23 5.18 -28.08 -13.61
C GLY A 23 3.92 -27.72 -12.84
N CYS A 24 2.81 -28.41 -13.11
CA CYS A 24 1.56 -28.11 -12.41
C CYS A 24 1.65 -28.44 -10.91
N THR A 25 1.51 -27.43 -10.05
CA THR A 25 1.60 -27.60 -8.59
C THR A 25 0.26 -27.89 -7.91
N TYR A 26 -0.83 -27.91 -8.67
CA TYR A 26 -2.20 -28.05 -8.17
C TYR A 26 -2.65 -29.52 -8.14
N MET A 27 -2.97 -30.04 -6.96
CA MET A 27 -3.29 -31.47 -6.75
C MET A 27 -4.59 -31.94 -7.42
N ASP A 28 -5.48 -31.03 -7.76
CA ASP A 28 -6.74 -31.24 -8.46
C ASP A 28 -6.57 -31.29 -10.00
N ALA A 29 -5.39 -30.94 -10.52
CA ALA A 29 -5.07 -31.06 -11.93
C ALA A 29 -4.73 -32.52 -12.32
N THR A 30 -5.09 -32.92 -13.54
CA THR A 30 -4.81 -34.26 -14.08
C THR A 30 -3.32 -34.50 -14.36
N ASN A 31 -2.54 -33.43 -14.48
CA ASN A 31 -1.09 -33.44 -14.70
C ASN A 31 -0.30 -32.86 -13.52
N TYR A 32 -0.84 -32.93 -12.29
CA TYR A 32 -0.13 -32.56 -11.07
C TYR A 32 1.26 -33.21 -10.99
N ASN A 33 2.28 -32.40 -10.72
CA ASN A 33 3.66 -32.83 -10.50
C ASN A 33 4.05 -32.55 -9.03
N ALA A 34 4.22 -33.62 -8.25
CA ALA A 34 4.61 -33.51 -6.83
C ALA A 34 6.05 -33.04 -6.61
N ASP A 35 6.89 -33.13 -7.64
CA ASP A 35 8.26 -32.65 -7.60
C ASP A 35 8.37 -31.19 -8.04
N ALA A 36 7.28 -30.59 -8.59
CA ALA A 36 7.28 -29.19 -9.01
C ALA A 36 7.20 -28.25 -7.78
N ASP A 37 8.08 -27.25 -7.76
CA ASP A 37 8.09 -26.18 -6.77
C ASP A 37 7.58 -24.84 -7.32
N GLU A 38 7.43 -24.73 -8.65
CA GLU A 38 6.86 -23.57 -9.34
C GLU A 38 5.84 -24.00 -10.41
N ASP A 39 4.66 -23.35 -10.42
CA ASP A 39 3.62 -23.57 -11.42
C ASP A 39 4.02 -22.94 -12.76
N ASP A 40 4.02 -23.75 -13.81
CA ASP A 40 4.38 -23.32 -15.18
C ASP A 40 3.16 -22.93 -16.03
N GLY A 41 1.96 -22.95 -15.44
CA GLY A 41 0.70 -22.65 -16.10
C GLY A 41 0.24 -23.75 -17.06
N SER A 42 0.86 -24.94 -17.04
CA SER A 42 0.50 -26.06 -17.91
C SER A 42 -0.61 -26.96 -17.35
N CYS A 43 -1.19 -26.63 -16.19
CA CYS A 43 -2.22 -27.46 -15.54
C CYS A 43 -3.41 -27.79 -16.46
N GLU A 44 -3.73 -29.08 -16.54
CA GLU A 44 -4.90 -29.62 -17.22
C GLU A 44 -5.91 -30.11 -16.18
N TYR A 45 -7.20 -29.92 -16.44
CA TYR A 45 -8.28 -30.32 -15.52
C TYR A 45 -9.26 -31.26 -16.22
N ALA A 46 -9.93 -32.09 -15.43
CA ALA A 46 -11.00 -32.95 -15.94
C ALA A 46 -12.17 -32.09 -16.45
N PRO A 47 -12.90 -32.53 -17.50
CA PRO A 47 -14.04 -31.79 -18.00
C PRO A 47 -15.10 -31.55 -16.91
N GLY A 48 -15.38 -30.29 -16.61
CA GLY A 48 -16.35 -29.87 -15.58
C GLY A 48 -15.74 -29.59 -14.20
N GLU A 49 -14.45 -29.84 -14.01
CA GLU A 49 -13.70 -29.56 -12.77
C GLU A 49 -12.72 -28.39 -12.97
N GLU A 50 -12.89 -27.58 -14.02
CA GLU A 50 -12.06 -26.39 -14.22
C GLU A 50 -12.30 -25.37 -13.10
N PRO A 51 -11.24 -24.78 -12.52
CA PRO A 51 -11.40 -23.80 -11.47
C PRO A 51 -12.09 -22.55 -12.00
N VAL A 52 -13.07 -22.06 -11.25
CA VAL A 52 -13.69 -20.76 -11.51
C VAL A 52 -12.77 -19.70 -10.93
N LEU A 53 -12.17 -18.89 -11.81
CA LEU A 53 -11.26 -17.81 -11.44
C LEU A 53 -12.03 -16.58 -10.97
N GLY A 54 -11.60 -16.01 -9.86
CA GLY A 54 -12.11 -14.75 -9.32
C GLY A 54 -11.69 -14.56 -7.87
N CYS A 55 -12.06 -13.43 -7.26
CA CYS A 55 -11.67 -13.17 -5.88
C CYS A 55 -12.37 -14.09 -4.89
N THR A 56 -11.61 -14.93 -4.18
CA THR A 56 -12.14 -15.87 -3.16
C THR A 56 -12.21 -15.27 -1.76
N ASN A 57 -11.70 -14.05 -1.55
CA ASN A 57 -11.70 -13.41 -0.23
C ASN A 57 -13.02 -12.65 0.02
N ALA A 58 -13.80 -13.10 1.00
CA ALA A 58 -15.08 -12.48 1.37
C ALA A 58 -14.96 -11.04 1.92
N ALA A 59 -13.75 -10.59 2.30
CA ALA A 59 -13.49 -9.22 2.72
C ALA A 59 -13.26 -8.26 1.52
N ALA A 60 -13.10 -8.79 0.30
CA ALA A 60 -12.90 -7.96 -0.89
C ALA A 60 -14.23 -7.41 -1.43
N THR A 61 -14.17 -6.23 -2.03
CA THR A 61 -15.31 -5.55 -2.66
C THR A 61 -15.84 -6.25 -3.90
N ASN A 62 -15.01 -7.07 -4.55
CA ASN A 62 -15.32 -7.87 -5.73
C ASN A 62 -15.30 -9.38 -5.43
N TYR A 63 -15.57 -9.78 -4.19
CA TYR A 63 -15.72 -11.19 -3.82
C TYR A 63 -16.69 -11.92 -4.75
N ASP A 64 -16.26 -13.04 -5.32
CA ASP A 64 -17.08 -13.93 -6.13
C ASP A 64 -17.30 -15.25 -5.39
N SER A 65 -18.53 -15.48 -4.95
CA SER A 65 -18.92 -16.71 -4.26
C SER A 65 -18.86 -17.98 -5.13
N ALA A 66 -18.79 -17.83 -6.45
CA ALA A 66 -18.61 -18.94 -7.38
C ALA A 66 -17.13 -19.23 -7.66
N ALA A 67 -16.21 -18.32 -7.33
CA ALA A 67 -14.79 -18.53 -7.53
C ALA A 67 -14.27 -19.66 -6.64
N THR A 68 -13.58 -20.61 -7.24
CA THR A 68 -12.92 -21.72 -6.55
C THR A 68 -11.40 -21.53 -6.47
N ARG A 69 -10.85 -20.56 -7.22
CA ARG A 69 -9.44 -20.17 -7.16
C ARG A 69 -9.26 -18.68 -7.34
N ASP A 70 -8.43 -18.10 -6.46
CA ASP A 70 -8.06 -16.69 -6.52
C ASP A 70 -7.21 -16.43 -7.78
N ASP A 71 -7.62 -15.44 -8.56
CA ASP A 71 -6.89 -14.95 -9.74
C ASP A 71 -6.07 -13.69 -9.43
N GLY A 72 -6.02 -13.28 -8.15
CA GLY A 72 -5.34 -12.07 -7.72
C GLY A 72 -6.10 -10.79 -8.05
N SER A 73 -7.35 -10.88 -8.53
CA SER A 73 -8.17 -9.70 -8.83
C SER A 73 -8.80 -9.06 -7.60
N CYS A 74 -8.65 -9.65 -6.40
CA CYS A 74 -9.25 -9.13 -5.17
C CYS A 74 -8.92 -7.65 -4.94
N SER A 75 -9.97 -6.83 -4.84
CA SER A 75 -9.92 -5.41 -4.56
C SER A 75 -10.55 -5.13 -3.20
N TYR A 76 -9.82 -4.45 -2.32
CA TYR A 76 -10.30 -4.12 -0.98
C TYR A 76 -10.76 -2.67 -0.94
N ALA A 77 -11.71 -2.37 -0.05
CA ALA A 77 -12.04 -0.97 0.20
C ALA A 77 -10.80 -0.31 0.81
N GLU A 78 -10.31 0.75 0.16
CA GLU A 78 -9.25 1.57 0.72
C GLU A 78 -9.74 2.18 2.03
N THR A 79 -8.97 1.98 3.11
CA THR A 79 -9.22 2.65 4.38
C THR A 79 -9.11 4.14 4.16
N VAL A 80 -10.15 4.89 4.53
CA VAL A 80 -10.09 6.35 4.44
C VAL A 80 -9.14 6.84 5.51
N MET A 81 -7.93 7.20 5.11
CA MET A 81 -6.91 7.76 6.00
C MET A 81 -7.17 9.25 6.23
N GLY A 82 -6.99 9.72 7.45
CA GLY A 82 -7.01 11.14 7.77
C GLY A 82 -7.12 11.41 9.26
N CYS A 83 -7.01 12.68 9.66
CA CYS A 83 -7.10 13.03 11.08
C CYS A 83 -8.48 12.68 11.67
N MET A 84 -8.50 11.78 12.65
CA MET A 84 -9.71 11.35 13.35
C MET A 84 -10.06 12.22 14.57
N ASP A 85 -9.18 13.14 14.99
CA ASP A 85 -9.42 14.01 16.15
C ASP A 85 -10.34 15.19 15.77
N PRO A 86 -11.56 15.30 16.34
CA PRO A 86 -12.48 16.41 16.07
C PRO A 86 -11.95 17.80 16.48
N ALA A 87 -10.90 17.86 17.31
CA ALA A 87 -10.27 19.10 17.73
C ALA A 87 -9.21 19.62 16.75
N ALA A 88 -8.82 18.82 15.75
CA ALA A 88 -7.87 19.22 14.72
C ALA A 88 -8.54 20.06 13.60
N ASN A 89 -7.77 20.96 13.00
CA ASN A 89 -8.26 21.82 11.90
C ASN A 89 -8.62 21.04 10.64
N ASN A 90 -7.99 19.89 10.43
CA ASN A 90 -8.16 19.00 9.29
C ASN A 90 -8.88 17.70 9.65
N HIS A 91 -9.68 17.70 10.72
CA HIS A 91 -10.52 16.55 11.08
C HIS A 91 -11.34 16.07 9.87
N ASN A 92 -11.20 14.79 9.56
CA ASN A 92 -11.97 14.11 8.53
C ASN A 92 -12.94 13.12 9.19
N ALA A 93 -14.22 13.48 9.28
CA ALA A 93 -15.25 12.62 9.86
C ALA A 93 -15.49 11.31 9.07
N ALA A 94 -14.99 11.22 7.85
CA ALA A 94 -15.01 10.00 7.05
C ALA A 94 -13.75 9.14 7.23
N ALA A 95 -12.75 9.59 7.98
CA ALA A 95 -11.56 8.81 8.26
C ALA A 95 -11.88 7.61 9.14
N GLU A 96 -11.37 6.45 8.75
CA GLU A 96 -11.50 5.18 9.45
C GLU A 96 -10.24 4.83 10.24
N ASP A 97 -9.09 5.42 9.87
CA ASP A 97 -7.82 5.29 10.56
C ASP A 97 -7.02 6.61 10.53
N ASP A 98 -6.31 6.89 11.63
CA ASP A 98 -5.54 8.13 11.79
C ASP A 98 -4.18 8.01 11.10
N ASP A 99 -3.94 8.89 10.13
CA ASP A 99 -2.69 8.94 9.38
C ASP A 99 -1.61 9.81 10.04
N GLY A 100 -1.90 10.36 11.22
CA GLY A 100 -1.01 11.26 11.94
C GLY A 100 -0.91 12.65 11.30
N SER A 101 -1.80 12.99 10.35
CA SER A 101 -1.81 14.30 9.70
C SER A 101 -2.48 15.40 10.53
N CYS A 102 -2.99 15.11 11.73
CA CYS A 102 -3.74 16.07 12.55
C CYS A 102 -3.00 17.40 12.77
N ASP A 103 -3.58 18.49 12.26
CA ASP A 103 -3.09 19.85 12.38
C ASP A 103 -3.80 20.59 13.51
N TYR A 104 -3.10 20.73 14.64
CA TYR A 104 -3.57 21.49 15.81
C TYR A 104 -3.16 22.97 15.78
N GLY A 105 -2.61 23.45 14.67
CA GLY A 105 -2.00 24.77 14.54
C GLY A 105 -0.60 24.83 15.16
N MET A 106 0.02 26.01 15.07
CA MET A 106 1.33 26.26 15.66
C MET A 106 1.23 26.57 17.16
N ALA A 107 2.23 26.18 17.94
CA ALA A 107 2.27 26.59 19.34
C ALA A 107 2.40 28.12 19.42
N GLN A 108 1.71 28.72 20.39
CA GLN A 108 1.75 30.17 20.60
C GLN A 108 3.18 30.71 20.75
N ALA A 109 4.09 29.94 21.35
CA ALA A 109 5.49 30.30 21.48
C ALA A 109 6.20 30.35 20.11
N ASP A 110 5.92 29.41 19.22
CA ASP A 110 6.54 29.32 17.89
C ASP A 110 6.03 30.43 16.97
N ILE A 111 4.74 30.77 17.04
CA ILE A 111 4.16 31.89 16.30
C ILE A 111 4.80 33.22 16.73
N MET A 112 4.95 33.42 18.05
CA MET A 112 5.59 34.62 18.59
C MET A 112 7.08 34.68 18.25
N ALA A 113 7.77 33.54 18.24
CA ALA A 113 9.15 33.45 17.80
C ALA A 113 9.31 33.84 16.32
N ALA A 114 8.50 33.27 15.43
CA ALA A 114 8.52 33.56 13.99
C ALA A 114 8.18 35.02 13.67
N TYR A 115 7.20 35.60 14.36
CA TYR A 115 6.90 37.03 14.26
C TYR A 115 8.07 37.91 14.72
N SER A 116 8.68 37.58 15.87
CA SER A 116 9.81 38.34 16.41
C SER A 116 11.08 38.22 15.57
N ALA A 117 11.25 37.11 14.85
CA ALA A 117 12.33 36.87 13.91
C ALA A 117 12.10 37.57 12.54
N GLY A 118 10.90 38.14 12.31
CA GLY A 118 10.53 38.75 11.04
C GLY A 118 10.23 37.74 9.93
N GLU A 119 10.10 36.45 10.26
CA GLU A 119 9.76 35.37 9.33
C GLU A 119 8.25 35.33 9.04
N MET A 120 7.45 36.02 9.86
CA MET A 120 6.00 36.09 9.76
C MET A 120 5.51 37.54 9.88
N SER A 121 4.54 37.93 9.05
CA SER A 121 3.90 39.25 9.17
C SER A 121 3.00 39.31 10.40
N PHE A 122 2.69 40.52 10.87
CA PHE A 122 1.75 40.72 11.98
C PHE A 122 0.38 40.08 11.69
N GLU A 123 -0.10 40.21 10.44
CA GLU A 123 -1.38 39.64 10.00
C GLU A 123 -1.33 38.11 9.93
N GLY A 124 -0.19 37.53 9.50
CA GLY A 124 0.03 36.08 9.51
C GLY A 124 0.10 35.51 10.93
N ALA A 125 0.74 36.21 11.85
CA ALA A 125 0.82 35.79 13.25
C ALA A 125 -0.56 35.81 13.94
N LEU A 126 -1.37 36.85 13.67
CA LEU A 126 -2.74 36.91 14.14
C LEU A 126 -3.59 35.75 13.59
N TYR A 127 -3.45 35.45 12.29
CA TYR A 127 -4.16 34.35 11.65
C TYR A 127 -3.85 33.00 12.31
N GLU A 128 -2.56 32.68 12.51
CA GLU A 128 -2.14 31.41 13.13
C GLU A 128 -2.51 31.33 14.61
N LEU A 129 -2.47 32.45 15.35
CA LEU A 129 -2.91 32.49 16.74
C LEU A 129 -4.41 32.23 16.87
N GLU A 130 -5.23 32.81 15.98
CA GLU A 130 -6.67 32.56 15.95
C GLU A 130 -7.01 31.12 15.55
N LYS A 131 -6.30 30.56 14.57
CA LYS A 131 -6.43 29.16 14.13
C LYS A 131 -6.11 28.20 15.30
N SER A 132 -4.98 28.42 15.98
CA SER A 132 -4.53 27.60 17.10
C SER A 132 -5.36 27.79 18.38
N ARG A 133 -6.06 28.94 18.52
CA ARG A 133 -7.03 29.15 19.60
C ARG A 133 -8.29 28.30 19.41
N LYS A 134 -8.82 28.21 18.18
CA LYS A 134 -10.02 27.42 17.88
C LYS A 134 -9.83 25.93 18.20
N CYS A 135 -8.65 25.36 17.92
CA CYS A 135 -8.31 23.99 18.32
C CYS A 135 -8.35 23.79 19.84
N ARG A 136 -7.76 24.72 20.61
CA ARG A 136 -7.73 24.63 22.09
C ARG A 136 -9.11 24.77 22.74
N GLU A 137 -10.00 25.58 22.15
CA GLU A 137 -11.35 25.81 22.68
C GLU A 137 -12.34 24.69 22.32
N GLN A 138 -12.15 24.02 21.18
CA GLN A 138 -13.02 22.92 20.72
C GLN A 138 -12.61 21.54 21.26
N GLY A 139 -11.42 21.42 21.86
CA GLY A 139 -10.89 20.19 22.45
C GLY A 139 -10.93 20.10 23.99
N SER A 140 -11.49 21.07 24.73
CA SER A 140 -11.50 20.99 26.21
C SER A 140 -12.83 20.47 26.78
N ASN A 141 -12.84 19.17 27.06
CA ASN A 141 -13.46 18.64 28.28
C ASN A 141 -12.34 18.35 29.30
N ASN A 142 -11.74 19.40 29.89
CA ASN A 142 -11.54 19.60 31.34
C ASN A 142 -10.69 20.86 31.59
#